data_AF-A0A521WIH6-F1
#
_entry.id   AF-A0A521WIH6-F1
#
_cell.length_a   1.000
_cell.length_b   1.000
_cell.length_c   1.000
_cell.angle_alpha   90.00
_cell.angle_beta   90.00
_cell.angle_gamma   90.00
#
_symmetry.space_group_name_H-M   'P 1'
#
loop_
_entity.id
_entity.type
_entity.pdbx_description
1 polymer ?
#
loop_
_entity_poly.entity_id
_entity_poly.type
_entity_poly.pdbx_seq_one_letter_code
_entity_poly.pdbx_strand_id
1 'polypeptide(L)'
;MTAPIPAAETTAAAAPATGEPAPAASTPATPEAAVPVAAAAPAADGKATFQSACSVCHGAGIAGAPKVGDKAGWAARIAQGTATLHQHALQGYQGQAGVMPAKGGRADLADEVVAAAVDYMVAESR
;
A
#
# COMPACT_ATOMS: atom_id res chain seq x y z
N MET A 1 18.43 40.62 29.99
CA MET A 1 18.91 39.51 30.84
C MET A 1 17.69 38.88 31.50
N THR A 2 17.54 37.56 31.34
CA THR A 2 16.59 36.62 31.98
C THR A 2 15.09 36.79 31.72
N ALA A 3 14.49 35.74 31.16
CA ALA A 3 13.07 35.44 31.30
C ALA A 3 12.75 35.08 32.78
N PRO A 4 11.48 35.08 33.16
CA PRO A 4 10.82 33.78 33.28
C PRO A 4 9.35 33.74 32.84
N ILE A 5 8.94 32.52 32.47
CA ILE A 5 7.58 32.02 32.30
C ILE A 5 6.89 31.95 33.68
N PRO A 6 5.55 31.93 33.74
CA PRO A 6 4.94 30.78 34.40
C PRO A 6 3.75 30.18 33.63
N ALA A 7 3.61 28.87 33.80
CA ALA A 7 2.47 28.07 33.42
C ALA A 7 1.37 28.12 34.51
N ALA A 8 0.10 28.03 34.11
CA ALA A 8 -0.98 27.39 34.87
C ALA A 8 -2.14 27.13 33.88
N GLU A 9 -2.38 25.86 33.51
CA GLU A 9 -3.45 25.01 34.06
C GLU A 9 -4.86 25.44 33.64
N THR A 10 -5.50 24.61 32.80
CA THR A 10 -6.96 24.57 32.68
C THR A 10 -7.44 23.20 33.11
N THR A 11 -8.27 23.21 34.14
CA THR A 11 -8.88 22.07 34.78
C THR A 11 -10.14 21.63 34.02
N ALA A 12 -10.26 20.31 33.87
CA ALA A 12 -11.45 19.45 33.91
C ALA A 12 -12.75 19.75 33.14
N ALA A 13 -13.23 18.67 32.54
CA ALA A 13 -14.52 18.00 32.82
C ALA A 13 -15.48 17.94 31.63
N ALA A 14 -15.76 16.71 31.17
CA ALA A 14 -17.06 16.06 31.32
C ALA A 14 -17.22 14.90 30.31
N ALA A 15 -17.18 13.66 30.83
CA ALA A 15 -17.95 12.53 30.28
C ALA A 15 -19.45 12.73 30.70
N PRO A 16 -20.47 11.96 30.22
CA PRO A 16 -20.38 10.56 29.80
C PRO A 16 -21.38 10.08 28.70
N ALA A 17 -21.30 8.78 28.44
CA ALA A 17 -22.44 7.84 28.35
C ALA A 17 -22.84 7.26 26.97
N THR A 18 -22.72 5.93 26.94
CA THR A 18 -23.65 4.91 26.40
C THR A 18 -24.01 4.88 24.91
N GLY A 19 -23.93 3.68 24.34
CA GLY A 19 -24.81 3.28 23.25
C GLY A 19 -24.21 2.23 22.33
N GLU A 20 -24.14 0.97 22.77
CA GLU A 20 -24.15 -0.15 21.84
C GLU A 20 -25.54 -0.20 21.17
N PRO A 21 -25.60 -0.51 19.87
CA PRO A 21 -26.40 -1.67 19.52
C PRO A 21 -25.77 -2.51 18.41
N ALA A 22 -25.73 -3.82 18.63
CA ALA A 22 -25.88 -4.78 17.55
C ALA A 22 -27.30 -4.66 16.96
N PRO A 23 -27.46 -4.92 15.66
CA PRO A 23 -28.42 -5.95 15.33
C PRO A 23 -27.94 -6.95 14.27
N ALA A 24 -28.23 -8.21 14.59
CA ALA A 24 -28.90 -9.22 13.78
C ALA A 24 -28.38 -9.52 12.36
N ALA A 25 -28.09 -10.82 12.21
CA ALA A 25 -27.81 -11.53 10.97
C ALA A 25 -28.90 -11.36 9.89
N SER A 26 -28.46 -11.37 8.63
CA SER A 26 -29.22 -11.86 7.47
C SER A 26 -28.23 -12.20 6.34
N THR A 27 -27.94 -13.49 6.17
CA THR A 27 -27.59 -14.09 4.86
C THR A 27 -28.90 -14.49 4.15
N PRO A 28 -28.94 -14.78 2.83
CA PRO A 28 -27.83 -15.11 1.92
C PRO A 28 -27.87 -14.41 0.53
N ALA A 29 -26.74 -14.33 -0.17
CA ALA A 29 -26.68 -14.37 -1.63
C ALA A 29 -25.22 -14.57 -2.12
N THR A 30 -24.94 -15.74 -2.68
CA THR A 30 -23.83 -15.98 -3.62
C THR A 30 -24.24 -15.38 -4.97
N PRO A 31 -23.38 -14.58 -5.62
CA PRO A 31 -22.59 -15.15 -6.70
C PRO A 31 -21.11 -14.72 -6.71
N GLU A 32 -20.33 -15.64 -7.28
CA GLU A 32 -19.07 -15.38 -7.98
C GLU A 32 -17.80 -15.25 -7.13
N ALA A 33 -16.79 -15.99 -7.58
CA ALA A 33 -15.50 -16.15 -6.94
C ALA A 33 -14.75 -14.81 -6.84
N ALA A 34 -15.01 -14.06 -5.78
CA ALA A 34 -14.06 -13.10 -5.26
C ALA A 34 -12.92 -13.91 -4.63
N VAL A 35 -11.82 -14.04 -5.39
CA VAL A 35 -10.52 -14.42 -4.85
C VAL A 35 -10.30 -13.71 -3.51
N PRO A 36 -9.85 -14.40 -2.45
CA PRO A 36 -9.66 -13.75 -1.16
C PRO A 36 -8.70 -12.59 -1.37
N VAL A 37 -9.22 -11.37 -1.23
CA VAL A 37 -8.38 -10.21 -0.99
C VAL A 37 -7.79 -10.50 0.37
N ALA A 38 -6.56 -11.04 0.37
CA ALA A 38 -5.83 -11.36 1.58
C ALA A 38 -5.90 -10.12 2.48
N ALA A 39 -6.55 -10.28 3.62
CA ALA A 39 -6.61 -9.26 4.64
C ALA A 39 -5.18 -8.81 4.93
N ALA A 40 -4.92 -7.53 4.71
CA ALA A 40 -3.61 -6.93 4.85
C ALA A 40 -3.00 -7.31 6.21
N ALA A 41 -1.87 -8.01 6.16
CA ALA A 41 -0.96 -8.12 7.30
C ALA A 41 -0.66 -6.70 7.83
N PRO A 42 -0.36 -6.52 9.13
CA PRO A 42 -0.07 -5.21 9.70
C PRO A 42 0.96 -4.49 8.84
N ALA A 43 0.50 -3.41 8.20
CA ALA A 43 1.06 -2.90 6.97
C ALA A 43 2.48 -2.37 7.20
N ALA A 44 3.48 -3.06 6.64
CA ALA A 44 4.62 -2.33 6.13
C ALA A 44 4.05 -1.19 5.26
N ASP A 45 4.45 0.05 5.50
CA ASP A 45 3.84 1.20 4.84
C ASP A 45 4.24 1.22 3.35
N GLY A 46 3.45 0.48 2.55
CA GLY A 46 3.67 0.30 1.13
C GLY A 46 3.56 1.62 0.36
N LYS A 47 2.72 2.54 0.83
CA LYS A 47 2.62 3.88 0.27
C LYS A 47 3.89 4.68 0.54
N ALA A 48 4.40 4.71 1.77
CA ALA A 48 5.63 5.42 2.10
C ALA A 48 6.84 4.84 1.33
N THR A 49 6.90 3.52 1.20
CA THR A 49 7.94 2.84 0.41
C THR A 49 7.82 3.18 -1.07
N PHE A 50 6.60 3.15 -1.63
CA PHE A 50 6.35 3.59 -2.98
C PHE A 50 6.83 5.02 -3.20
N GLN A 51 6.47 5.95 -2.32
CA GLN A 51 6.85 7.35 -2.47
C GLN A 51 8.37 7.56 -2.39
N SER A 52 9.06 6.87 -1.48
CA SER A 52 10.49 7.05 -1.25
C SER A 52 11.40 6.31 -2.24
N ALA A 53 10.94 5.22 -2.86
CA ALA A 53 11.77 4.36 -3.70
C ALA A 53 11.21 4.08 -5.09
N CYS A 54 9.91 3.79 -5.19
CA CYS A 54 9.33 3.25 -6.43
C CYS A 54 8.79 4.36 -7.36
N SER A 55 8.38 5.49 -6.78
CA SER A 55 7.70 6.60 -7.45
C SER A 55 8.55 7.25 -8.54
N VAL A 56 9.88 7.24 -8.38
CA VAL A 56 10.82 7.80 -9.35
C VAL A 56 10.60 7.23 -10.75
N CYS A 57 10.37 5.92 -10.85
CA CYS A 57 10.08 5.28 -12.13
C CYS A 57 8.57 5.13 -12.36
N HIS A 58 7.85 4.65 -11.35
CA HIS A 58 6.44 4.24 -11.50
C HIS A 58 5.43 5.37 -11.32
N GLY A 59 5.83 6.56 -10.88
CA GLY A 59 4.93 7.71 -10.75
C GLY A 59 4.60 8.36 -12.10
N ALA A 60 5.61 8.52 -12.96
CA ALA A 60 5.45 9.07 -14.31
C ALA A 60 5.59 8.03 -15.44
N GLY A 61 6.04 6.81 -15.12
CA GLY A 61 6.32 5.76 -16.11
C GLY A 61 7.65 5.94 -16.84
N ILE A 62 8.69 6.36 -16.11
CA ILE A 62 10.02 6.60 -16.69
C ILE A 62 10.60 5.29 -17.24
N ALA A 63 11.26 5.36 -18.39
CA ALA A 63 11.91 4.22 -19.04
C ALA A 63 10.96 3.02 -19.29
N GLY A 64 9.67 3.32 -19.52
CA GLY A 64 8.65 2.29 -19.78
C GLY A 64 8.14 1.57 -18.52
N ALA A 65 8.48 2.06 -17.32
CA ALA A 65 7.91 1.55 -16.09
C ALA A 65 6.37 1.70 -16.10
N PRO A 66 5.61 0.71 -15.60
CA PRO A 66 4.16 0.84 -15.51
C PRO A 66 3.79 1.96 -14.54
N LYS A 67 3.07 2.96 -15.06
CA LYS A 67 2.62 4.11 -14.29
C LYS A 67 1.52 3.68 -13.31
N VAL A 68 1.70 3.95 -12.03
CA VAL A 68 0.66 3.69 -11.02
C VAL A 68 -0.58 4.53 -11.32
N GLY A 69 -1.76 3.92 -11.23
CA GLY A 69 -3.04 4.52 -11.60
C GLY A 69 -3.44 4.30 -13.07
N ASP A 70 -2.53 3.81 -13.92
CA ASP A 70 -2.88 3.39 -15.29
C ASP A 70 -3.53 2.00 -15.29
N LYS A 71 -4.85 1.96 -15.08
CA LYS A 71 -5.61 0.70 -15.00
C LYS A 71 -5.43 -0.18 -16.25
N ALA A 72 -5.37 0.43 -17.43
CA ALA A 72 -5.19 -0.31 -18.69
C ALA A 72 -3.79 -0.92 -18.77
N GLY A 73 -2.76 -0.15 -18.40
CA GLY A 73 -1.37 -0.64 -18.33
C GLY A 73 -1.13 -1.71 -17.26
N TRP A 74 -1.94 -1.72 -16.20
CA TRP A 74 -1.82 -2.68 -15.09
C TRP A 74 -2.67 -3.94 -15.23
N ALA A 75 -3.74 -3.94 -16.02
CA ALA A 75 -4.65 -5.09 -16.15
C ALA A 75 -3.92 -6.41 -16.48
N ALA A 76 -3.04 -6.40 -17.51
CA ALA A 76 -2.27 -7.58 -17.91
C ALA A 76 -1.25 -8.03 -16.84
N ARG A 77 -0.77 -7.11 -16.00
CA ARG A 77 0.17 -7.39 -14.90
C ARG A 77 -0.57 -8.01 -13.72
N ILE A 78 -1.70 -7.42 -13.35
CA ILE A 78 -2.55 -7.92 -12.27
C ILE A 78 -3.06 -9.33 -12.59
N ALA A 79 -3.35 -9.62 -13.86
CA ALA A 79 -3.74 -10.96 -14.33
C ALA A 79 -2.65 -12.04 -14.12
N GLN A 80 -1.37 -11.67 -13.97
CA GLN A 80 -0.30 -12.62 -13.63
C GLN A 80 -0.36 -13.08 -12.18
N GLY A 81 -1.09 -12.36 -11.32
CA GLY A 81 -1.20 -12.62 -9.89
C GLY A 81 -0.16 -11.86 -9.06
N THR A 82 -0.54 -11.56 -7.82
CA THR A 82 0.28 -10.77 -6.88
C THR A 82 1.61 -11.41 -6.57
N ALA A 83 1.65 -12.74 -6.40
CA ALA A 83 2.88 -13.49 -6.12
C ALA A 83 3.95 -13.29 -7.21
N THR A 84 3.57 -13.30 -8.49
CA THR A 84 4.48 -13.05 -9.60
C THR A 84 4.98 -11.60 -9.60
N LEU A 85 4.11 -10.64 -9.31
CA LEU A 85 4.49 -9.22 -9.22
C LEU A 85 5.47 -8.98 -8.07
N HIS A 86 5.25 -9.61 -6.91
CA HIS A 86 6.18 -9.57 -5.78
C HIS A 86 7.53 -10.17 -6.17
N GLN A 87 7.55 -11.35 -6.78
CA GLN A 87 8.78 -11.99 -7.20
C GLN A 87 9.59 -11.10 -8.16
N HIS A 88 8.93 -10.53 -9.18
CA HIS A 88 9.56 -9.60 -10.12
C HIS A 88 10.13 -8.36 -9.42
N ALA A 89 9.43 -7.82 -8.42
CA ALA A 89 9.91 -6.67 -7.67
C ALA A 89 11.10 -7.00 -6.77
N LEU A 90 11.09 -8.18 -6.15
CA LEU A 90 12.15 -8.63 -5.23
C LEU A 90 13.42 -9.03 -5.97
N GLN A 91 13.28 -9.85 -7.02
CA GLN A 91 14.40 -10.43 -7.77
C GLN A 91 14.86 -9.55 -8.93
N GLY A 92 14.05 -8.56 -9.31
CA GLY A 92 14.22 -7.80 -10.53
C GLY A 92 13.58 -8.51 -11.71
N TYR A 93 13.26 -7.74 -12.74
CA TYR A 93 12.59 -8.23 -13.92
C TYR A 93 13.03 -7.45 -15.16
N GLN A 94 13.35 -8.18 -16.22
CA GLN A 94 13.58 -7.60 -17.53
C GLN A 94 12.43 -8.01 -18.45
N GLY A 95 11.64 -7.02 -18.85
CA GLY A 95 10.48 -7.22 -19.71
C GLY A 95 10.58 -6.40 -20.98
N GLN A 96 9.51 -6.48 -21.77
CA GLN A 96 9.41 -5.77 -23.04
C GLN A 96 9.47 -4.24 -22.87
N ALA A 97 8.95 -3.73 -21.75
CA ALA A 97 8.87 -2.29 -21.51
C ALA A 97 10.14 -1.70 -20.88
N GLY A 98 11.04 -2.53 -20.35
CA GLY A 98 12.25 -2.05 -19.67
C GLY A 98 12.75 -3.00 -18.59
N VAL A 99 13.60 -2.46 -17.71
CA VAL A 99 14.25 -3.20 -16.63
C VAL A 99 13.79 -2.67 -15.28
N MET A 100 13.28 -3.55 -14.44
CA MET A 100 13.04 -3.32 -13.03
C MET A 100 14.20 -3.94 -12.24
N PRO A 101 15.05 -3.16 -11.55
CA PRO A 101 16.10 -3.71 -10.71
C PRO A 101 15.53 -4.44 -9.49
N ALA A 102 16.28 -5.41 -8.95
CA ALA A 102 15.94 -6.11 -7.72
C ALA A 102 15.66 -5.12 -6.58
N LYS A 103 14.56 -5.33 -5.86
CA LYS A 103 14.04 -4.45 -4.80
C LYS A 103 13.87 -2.99 -5.24
N GLY A 104 13.63 -2.73 -6.52
CA GLY A 104 13.57 -1.35 -7.04
C GLY A 104 14.90 -0.60 -6.90
N GLY A 105 16.03 -1.31 -6.84
CA GLY A 105 17.37 -0.75 -6.63
C GLY A 105 17.69 -0.45 -5.16
N ARG A 106 16.84 -0.88 -4.23
CA ARG A 106 16.95 -0.63 -2.79
C ARG A 106 17.23 -1.92 -2.03
N ALA A 107 18.51 -2.34 -2.05
CA ALA A 107 18.96 -3.53 -1.33
C ALA A 107 18.81 -3.41 0.20
N ASP A 108 18.62 -2.19 0.72
CA ASP A 108 18.38 -1.88 2.12
C ASP A 108 16.94 -2.19 2.59
N LEU A 109 15.98 -2.35 1.67
CA LEU A 109 14.60 -2.67 2.03
C LEU A 109 14.42 -4.16 2.34
N ALA A 110 13.61 -4.47 3.35
CA ALA A 110 13.15 -5.83 3.61
C ALA A 110 12.13 -6.27 2.55
N ASP A 111 12.02 -7.58 2.32
CA ASP A 111 11.22 -8.14 1.22
C ASP A 111 9.73 -7.82 1.41
N GLU A 112 9.25 -7.88 2.65
CA GLU A 112 7.89 -7.54 3.04
C GLU A 112 7.55 -6.06 2.78
N VAL A 113 8.52 -5.16 2.88
CA VAL A 113 8.36 -3.73 2.62
C VAL A 113 8.21 -3.48 1.12
N VAL A 114 8.99 -4.21 0.30
CA VAL A 114 8.88 -4.17 -1.16
C VAL A 114 7.55 -4.77 -1.61
N ALA A 115 7.15 -5.92 -1.06
CA ALA A 115 5.87 -6.56 -1.38
C ALA A 115 4.68 -5.64 -1.06
N ALA A 116 4.68 -4.99 0.11
CA ALA A 116 3.65 -4.03 0.47
C ALA A 116 3.59 -2.83 -0.49
N ALA A 117 4.73 -2.36 -1.00
CA ALA A 117 4.76 -1.31 -2.02
C ALA A 117 4.12 -1.78 -3.33
N VAL A 118 4.39 -3.02 -3.76
CA VAL A 118 3.74 -3.61 -4.93
C VAL A 118 2.23 -3.73 -4.73
N ASP A 119 1.78 -4.15 -3.55
CA ASP A 119 0.36 -4.25 -3.23
C ASP A 119 -0.34 -2.89 -3.29
N TYR A 120 0.30 -1.84 -2.77
CA TYR A 120 -0.16 -0.47 -2.91
C TYR A 120 -0.30 -0.07 -4.39
N MET A 121 0.74 -0.32 -5.21
CA MET A 121 0.72 0.01 -6.64
C MET A 121 -0.38 -0.72 -7.41
N VAL A 122 -0.61 -1.99 -7.07
CA VAL A 122 -1.69 -2.81 -7.63
C VAL A 122 -3.05 -2.24 -7.21
N ALA A 123 -3.23 -1.92 -5.93
CA ALA A 123 -4.49 -1.37 -5.41
C ALA A 123 -4.87 -0.05 -6.09
N GLU A 124 -3.90 0.85 -6.28
CA GLU A 124 -4.10 2.13 -6.97
C GLU A 124 -4.35 1.98 -8.48
N SER A 125 -4.08 0.80 -9.05
CA SER A 125 -4.15 0.55 -10.49
C SER A 125 -5.23 -0.48 -10.89
N ARG A 126 -6.15 -0.80 -9.98
CA ARG A 126 -7.36 -1.59 -10.27
C ARG A 126 -8.49 -0.72 -10.82
#